data_AF-A0A1G4HL75-F1
#
_entry.id   AF-A0A1G4HL75-F1
#
_cell.length_a   1.000
_cell.length_b   1.000
_cell.length_c   1.000
_cell.angle_alpha   90.00
_cell.angle_beta   90.00
_cell.angle_gamma   90.00
#
_symmetry.space_group_name_H-M   'P 1'
#
loop_
_entity.id
_entity.type
_entity.pdbx_description
1 polymer ?
#
loop_
_entity_poly.entity_id
_entity_poly.type
_entity_poly.pdbx_seq_one_letter_code
_entity_poly.pdbx_strand_id
1 'polypeptide(L)'
;MQKLGSRLHLGEAKCGRRGFQHYVVKPERGGSLFCARHFFAREANPQSELNGAPFCERRQVSGFFTKARNNCSVDGKGRNEILFEKMEKKDSNILHMTKQSVSSEKAATVDSAKGGSGEGEPLLKHGDEDKVASRKGENQSREPLPPVIDLELSEVWSKKTLILNFKNSVFEIILNRPEKLNAINKDMINGLLNIVKSLNSDDRCHLIIIKSSNTTCFCSGSDVKDIVQNKEKGMQHLKQLYMYIHYLSKMKKPVLCIWNGYAMGGGLGISMYAKFRVINKKAIFAMPENKIGFFPDISCSYFFKKYFGRNIGLHLGLTSLRLNEADLVNFKICSNYVEDVGGLLNEIYNIGRPNQKEFERELSTILGKYPPKVTTETKPVLTHELISNIDRYYSVAANLNDLLSKLKKDQGNPFCQQTLEAINQNCLSSCNLWFEYFLYNYDKPLEEVLDNDFKITQHFLYHTDTFEKGVTELLVKKNKSFKWSSARESGDLHAGPSVEDILTNSGLLSIRGELT
;
A
#
# COMPACT_ATOMS: atom_id res chain seq x y z
N MET A 1 -71.11 8.88 3.31
CA MET A 1 -71.40 7.67 4.09
C MET A 1 -70.08 7.13 4.66
N GLN A 2 -70.05 6.87 5.98
CA GLN A 2 -69.01 6.19 6.80
C GLN A 2 -67.57 6.73 6.68
N LYS A 3 -66.98 7.50 7.61
CA LYS A 3 -66.98 7.55 9.10
C LYS A 3 -66.47 6.27 9.79
N LEU A 4 -65.20 6.33 10.23
CA LEU A 4 -64.60 5.79 11.46
C LEU A 4 -63.15 6.31 11.48
N GLY A 5 -62.68 7.24 12.33
CA GLY A 5 -63.23 7.79 13.56
C GLY A 5 -62.54 7.19 14.78
N SER A 6 -61.39 7.74 15.19
CA SER A 6 -61.05 7.90 16.61
C SER A 6 -60.00 9.01 16.78
N ARG A 7 -60.32 9.89 17.72
CA ARG A 7 -59.74 11.18 18.06
C ARG A 7 -58.98 11.05 19.40
N LEU A 8 -58.05 11.98 19.59
CA LEU A 8 -57.69 12.67 20.86
C LEU A 8 -56.99 11.88 21.98
N HIS A 9 -55.81 12.37 22.39
CA HIS A 9 -55.74 13.31 23.52
C HIS A 9 -54.36 14.00 23.59
N LEU A 10 -54.34 15.32 23.44
CA LEU A 10 -53.31 16.18 23.99
C LEU A 10 -53.57 16.26 25.50
N GLY A 11 -52.63 15.74 26.29
CA GLY A 11 -52.57 15.93 27.72
C GLY A 11 -51.26 16.62 28.07
N GLU A 12 -51.33 17.87 28.48
CA GLU A 12 -50.25 18.52 29.22
C GLU A 12 -50.04 17.76 30.54
N ALA A 13 -48.83 17.24 30.75
CA ALA A 13 -48.40 16.71 32.04
C ALA A 13 -46.99 17.21 32.37
N LYS A 14 -46.99 18.07 33.37
CA LYS A 14 -45.91 18.66 34.16
C LYS A 14 -44.60 17.88 34.24
N CYS A 15 -43.53 18.67 34.17
CA CYS A 15 -42.16 18.46 34.65
C CYS A 15 -42.03 17.46 35.82
N GLY A 16 -41.18 16.44 35.66
CA GLY A 16 -40.78 15.58 36.78
C GLY A 16 -39.99 14.31 36.41
N ARG A 17 -38.68 14.38 36.65
CA ARG A 17 -37.74 13.27 36.97
C ARG A 17 -37.39 12.19 35.91
N ARG A 18 -36.08 12.14 35.66
CA ARG A 18 -35.21 11.07 35.13
C ARG A 18 -35.84 9.66 35.03
N GLY A 19 -35.83 9.10 33.82
CA GLY A 19 -35.98 7.67 33.57
C GLY A 19 -35.30 7.30 32.24
N PHE A 20 -34.27 6.45 32.28
CA PHE A 20 -33.68 5.84 31.10
C PHE A 20 -34.57 4.68 30.64
N GLN A 21 -35.05 4.68 29.40
CA GLN A 21 -35.65 3.51 28.77
C GLN A 21 -34.61 2.79 27.92
N HIS A 22 -34.37 1.51 28.24
CA HIS A 22 -33.59 0.58 27.43
C HIS A 22 -34.49 -0.04 26.35
N TYR A 23 -34.05 -0.04 25.09
CA TYR A 23 -34.59 -0.93 24.06
C TYR A 23 -33.63 -2.11 23.88
N VAL A 24 -34.14 -3.33 24.10
CA VAL A 24 -33.45 -4.59 23.80
C VAL A 24 -33.97 -5.09 22.45
N VAL A 25 -33.08 -5.18 21.45
CA VAL A 25 -33.37 -5.91 20.21
C VAL A 25 -32.73 -7.30 20.33
N LYS A 26 -33.55 -8.36 20.26
CA LYS A 26 -33.08 -9.75 20.16
C LYS A 26 -32.39 -9.98 18.81
N PRO A 27 -31.18 -10.57 18.75
CA PRO A 27 -30.61 -11.02 17.50
C PRO A 27 -30.94 -12.50 17.25
N GLU A 28 -31.51 -12.81 16.08
CA GLU A 28 -31.42 -14.16 15.53
C GLU A 28 -30.05 -14.34 14.88
N ARG A 29 -29.23 -15.18 15.52
CA ARG A 29 -28.03 -15.87 15.03
C ARG A 29 -26.82 -15.02 14.61
N GLY A 30 -25.87 -14.92 15.56
CA GLY A 30 -24.45 -15.13 15.30
C GLY A 30 -23.59 -13.90 14.95
N GLY A 31 -23.40 -12.98 15.89
CA GLY A 31 -22.38 -11.94 15.79
C GLY A 31 -22.15 -11.23 17.14
N SER A 32 -20.89 -11.08 17.53
CA SER A 32 -20.44 -10.35 18.73
C SER A 32 -20.65 -8.84 18.57
N LEU A 33 -21.24 -8.18 19.58
CA LEU A 33 -21.43 -6.73 19.61
C LEU A 33 -20.13 -5.99 19.96
N PHE A 34 -19.79 -4.96 19.17
CA PHE A 34 -19.04 -3.79 19.65
C PHE A 34 -20.02 -2.62 19.78
N CYS A 35 -20.13 -2.03 20.97
CA CYS A 35 -20.93 -0.83 21.20
C CYS A 35 -20.05 0.41 21.00
N ALA A 36 -20.30 1.18 19.93
CA ALA A 36 -19.66 2.48 19.71
C ALA A 36 -20.62 3.60 20.14
N ARG A 37 -20.25 4.39 21.15
CA ARG A 37 -20.97 5.63 21.51
C ARG A 37 -20.76 6.68 20.42
N HIS A 38 -21.81 7.04 19.70
CA HIS A 38 -21.86 8.25 18.88
C HIS A 38 -22.35 9.43 19.74
N PHE A 39 -21.58 10.51 19.80
CA PHE A 39 -22.08 11.82 20.23
C PHE A 39 -22.37 12.65 18.97
N PHE A 40 -23.62 13.07 18.81
CA PHE A 40 -24.00 14.11 17.85
C PHE A 40 -23.95 15.46 18.57
N ALA A 41 -23.20 16.42 18.01
CA ALA A 41 -23.35 17.84 18.33
C ALA A 41 -23.77 18.56 17.04
N ARG A 42 -24.91 19.25 17.08
CA ARG A 42 -25.46 20.05 15.99
C ARG A 42 -25.27 21.53 16.36
N GLU A 43 -24.82 22.33 15.41
CA GLU A 43 -24.48 23.74 15.54
C GLU A 43 -25.64 24.63 16.00
N ALA A 44 -25.34 25.63 16.84
CA ALA A 44 -26.02 26.92 16.91
C ALA A 44 -25.10 27.97 17.55
N ASN A 45 -25.01 29.15 16.93
CA ASN A 45 -24.42 30.41 17.42
C ASN A 45 -25.49 31.51 17.14
N PRO A 46 -25.47 32.76 17.70
CA PRO A 46 -24.50 33.39 18.61
C PRO A 46 -25.13 34.24 19.77
N GLN A 47 -24.25 34.85 20.58
CA GLN A 47 -24.41 36.05 21.43
C GLN A 47 -24.28 35.91 22.95
N SER A 48 -23.60 36.93 23.49
CA SER A 48 -23.46 37.41 24.88
C SER A 48 -22.21 36.98 25.66
N GLU A 49 -21.49 38.03 26.03
CA GLU A 49 -20.27 38.13 26.83
C GLU A 49 -20.55 37.87 28.32
N LEU A 50 -19.57 37.31 29.04
CA LEU A 50 -18.88 37.92 30.20
C LEU A 50 -18.33 36.88 31.20
N ASN A 51 -17.02 37.04 31.45
CA ASN A 51 -16.29 36.87 32.71
C ASN A 51 -15.94 35.47 33.26
N GLY A 52 -14.66 35.12 33.07
CA GLY A 52 -13.76 34.82 34.21
C GLY A 52 -13.31 33.38 34.41
N ALA A 53 -12.25 32.94 33.72
CA ALA A 53 -11.30 31.88 34.16
C ALA A 53 -10.11 31.79 33.17
N PRO A 54 -8.89 31.42 33.61
CA PRO A 54 -7.67 31.68 32.86
C PRO A 54 -7.59 30.86 31.56
N PHE A 55 -7.32 31.56 30.47
CA PHE A 55 -6.96 30.98 29.17
C PHE A 55 -5.64 30.22 29.30
N CYS A 56 -5.66 28.94 28.93
CA CYS A 56 -4.45 28.18 28.60
C CYS A 56 -4.52 27.89 27.11
N GLU A 57 -3.71 28.59 26.31
CA GLU A 57 -3.54 28.33 24.89
C GLU A 57 -3.09 26.87 24.68
N ARG A 58 -3.95 26.03 24.11
CA ARG A 58 -3.51 24.76 23.53
C ARG A 58 -3.05 24.99 22.10
N ARG A 59 -1.73 25.14 21.92
CA ARG A 59 -1.05 24.72 20.70
C ARG A 59 -1.42 23.27 20.41
N GLN A 60 -2.07 23.04 19.28
CA GLN A 60 -2.35 21.71 18.77
C GLN A 60 -1.05 21.15 18.17
N VAL A 61 -0.25 20.48 19.00
CA VAL A 61 0.88 19.67 18.53
C VAL A 61 0.37 18.25 18.36
N SER A 62 0.20 17.84 17.11
CA SER A 62 0.09 16.44 16.71
C SER A 62 1.44 15.75 16.92
N GLY A 63 1.52 14.77 17.81
CA GLY A 63 2.67 13.85 17.83
C GLY A 63 3.02 13.27 19.18
N PHE A 64 3.11 11.94 19.20
CA PHE A 64 3.91 11.10 20.10
C PHE A 64 3.51 11.03 21.59
N PHE A 65 3.14 9.82 22.03
CA PHE A 65 3.19 9.45 23.45
C PHE A 65 4.65 9.46 23.92
N THR A 66 5.13 10.61 24.39
CA THR A 66 6.24 10.67 25.34
C THR A 66 5.75 10.20 26.70
N LYS A 67 6.49 9.26 27.29
CA LYS A 67 6.32 8.72 28.64
C LYS A 67 6.32 9.87 29.66
N ALA A 68 5.14 10.31 30.10
CA ALA A 68 5.02 11.27 31.18
C ALA A 68 5.33 10.56 32.51
N ARG A 69 6.52 10.82 33.06
CA ARG A 69 6.81 10.61 34.49
C ARG A 69 6.01 11.66 35.27
N ASN A 70 4.93 11.24 35.92
CA ASN A 70 4.33 12.05 36.98
C ASN A 70 4.81 11.52 38.33
N ASN A 71 5.73 12.28 38.93
CA ASN A 71 5.96 12.24 40.37
C ASN A 71 4.85 13.05 41.04
N CYS A 72 3.87 12.38 41.62
CA CYS A 72 3.14 12.88 42.77
C CYS A 72 3.19 11.79 43.83
N SER A 73 4.04 11.98 44.83
CA SER A 73 4.02 11.16 46.04
C SER A 73 3.03 11.79 47.02
N VAL A 74 2.06 11.02 47.50
CA VAL A 74 1.65 11.01 48.92
C VAL A 74 1.11 9.59 49.18
N ASP A 75 1.63 8.95 50.22
CA ASP A 75 1.21 7.70 50.87
C ASP A 75 1.51 6.34 50.20
N GLY A 76 2.75 5.90 50.44
CA GLY A 76 3.04 4.67 51.18
C GLY A 76 2.34 3.37 50.78
N LYS A 77 3.08 2.51 50.05
CA LYS A 77 2.81 1.07 49.77
C LYS A 77 1.74 0.78 48.71
N GLY A 78 2.06 1.00 47.43
CA GLY A 78 1.35 0.39 46.30
C GLY A 78 2.18 -0.71 45.65
N ARG A 79 1.73 -1.97 45.75
CA ARG A 79 2.22 -3.09 44.93
C ARG A 79 1.64 -2.92 43.51
N ASN A 80 2.45 -3.13 42.48
CA ASN A 80 1.93 -3.27 41.12
C ASN A 80 1.31 -4.67 40.97
N GLU A 81 -0.01 -4.80 41.12
CA GLU A 81 -0.76 -5.97 40.66
C GLU A 81 -1.26 -5.70 39.24
N ILE A 82 -0.89 -6.57 38.30
CA ILE A 82 -1.49 -6.62 36.96
C ILE A 82 -2.70 -7.55 37.06
N LEU A 83 -3.91 -7.00 36.90
CA LEU A 83 -5.15 -7.77 36.80
C LEU A 83 -5.26 -8.36 35.38
N PHE A 84 -5.31 -9.69 35.29
CA PHE A 84 -5.71 -10.40 34.07
C PHE A 84 -7.17 -10.83 34.20
N GLU A 85 -8.04 -10.32 33.34
CA GLU A 85 -9.41 -10.86 33.18
C GLU A 85 -9.37 -11.99 32.15
N LYS A 86 -9.53 -13.24 32.61
CA LYS A 86 -9.71 -14.41 31.74
C LYS A 86 -11.19 -14.76 31.70
N MET A 87 -11.83 -14.65 30.53
CA MET A 87 -13.17 -15.24 30.32
C MET A 87 -13.00 -16.69 29.88
N GLU A 88 -13.30 -17.64 30.78
CA GLU A 88 -13.52 -19.03 30.40
C GLU A 88 -15.01 -19.33 30.38
N LYS A 89 -15.46 -19.93 29.28
CA LYS A 89 -16.85 -20.36 29.09
C LYS A 89 -16.98 -21.78 29.65
N LYS A 90 -17.79 -21.96 30.70
CA LYS A 90 -18.32 -23.27 31.09
C LYS A 90 -19.83 -23.20 31.20
N ASP A 91 -20.47 -24.25 30.70
CA ASP A 91 -21.90 -24.35 30.51
C ASP A 91 -22.70 -24.22 31.82
N SER A 92 -23.90 -23.68 31.68
CA SER A 92 -24.96 -23.42 32.68
C SER A 92 -24.96 -22.03 33.34
N ASN A 93 -26.11 -21.37 33.23
CA ASN A 93 -26.40 -20.02 33.68
C ASN A 93 -26.40 -19.93 35.22
N ILE A 94 -25.36 -19.35 35.81
CA ILE A 94 -25.32 -18.49 37.02
C ILE A 94 -23.85 -18.05 37.21
N LEU A 95 -23.57 -16.74 37.30
CA LEU A 95 -22.23 -16.17 37.51
C LEU A 95 -21.95 -15.95 39.00
N HIS A 96 -20.91 -16.58 39.56
CA HIS A 96 -20.34 -16.25 40.86
C HIS A 96 -18.94 -15.62 40.69
N MET A 97 -18.71 -14.48 41.35
CA MET A 97 -17.39 -13.84 41.42
C MET A 97 -16.51 -14.56 42.46
N THR A 98 -15.29 -14.95 42.09
CA THR A 98 -14.27 -15.36 43.07
C THR A 98 -12.91 -14.72 42.73
N LYS A 99 -12.27 -14.14 43.74
CA LYS A 99 -10.92 -13.52 43.64
C LYS A 99 -9.85 -14.57 43.94
N GLN A 100 -8.79 -14.63 43.13
CA GLN A 100 -7.54 -15.30 43.50
C GLN A 100 -6.33 -14.44 43.12
N SER A 101 -5.37 -14.35 44.04
CA SER A 101 -4.07 -13.72 43.87
C SER A 101 -2.98 -14.80 43.76
N VAL A 102 -1.99 -14.61 42.89
CA VAL A 102 -0.79 -15.46 42.86
C VAL A 102 0.46 -14.58 42.83
N SER A 103 1.32 -14.75 43.84
CA SER A 103 2.61 -14.09 44.02
C SER A 103 3.75 -14.92 43.42
N SER A 104 4.74 -14.25 42.84
CA SER A 104 5.98 -14.86 42.33
C SER A 104 6.93 -15.31 43.46
N GLU A 105 7.40 -16.55 43.40
CA GLU A 105 8.46 -17.06 44.27
C GLU A 105 9.86 -16.75 43.71
N LYS A 106 10.75 -16.35 44.63
CA LYS A 106 12.19 -16.09 44.41
C LYS A 106 12.95 -17.41 44.34
N ALA A 107 13.84 -17.57 43.36
CA ALA A 107 14.88 -18.59 43.38
C ALA A 107 16.05 -18.15 44.27
N ALA A 108 16.46 -19.05 45.17
CA ALA A 108 17.51 -18.88 46.16
C ALA A 108 18.92 -18.96 45.56
N THR A 109 19.82 -18.14 46.11
CA THR A 109 21.27 -18.14 45.98
C THR A 109 21.89 -19.36 46.68
N VAL A 110 22.89 -19.97 46.06
CA VAL A 110 23.80 -20.95 46.69
C VAL A 110 25.21 -20.36 46.69
N ASP A 111 25.77 -20.24 47.90
CA ASP A 111 27.15 -19.88 48.19
C ASP A 111 28.15 -20.92 47.69
N SER A 112 29.30 -20.47 47.20
CA SER A 112 30.55 -21.21 47.39
C SER A 112 31.75 -20.24 47.45
N ALA A 113 32.45 -20.30 48.58
CA ALA A 113 33.63 -19.52 48.89
C ALA A 113 34.92 -20.27 48.51
N LYS A 114 35.89 -19.54 47.94
CA LYS A 114 37.36 -19.77 47.94
C LYS A 114 37.98 -18.36 47.86
N GLY A 115 38.97 -17.90 48.62
CA GLY A 115 40.01 -18.55 49.41
C GLY A 115 41.40 -18.19 48.84
N GLY A 116 42.16 -17.34 49.57
CA GLY A 116 43.62 -17.10 49.42
C GLY A 116 44.01 -15.87 48.58
N SER A 117 44.60 -14.79 49.11
CA SER A 117 45.88 -14.56 49.83
C SER A 117 47.11 -14.50 48.91
N GLY A 118 47.89 -13.41 48.98
CA GLY A 118 49.27 -13.38 48.48
C GLY A 118 49.79 -12.01 48.05
N GLU A 119 50.51 -11.37 48.96
CA GLU A 119 51.21 -10.07 48.86
C GLU A 119 52.42 -10.10 47.92
N GLY A 120 52.90 -8.92 47.48
CA GLY A 120 54.20 -8.78 46.83
C GLY A 120 54.46 -7.44 46.10
N GLU A 121 54.66 -6.37 46.87
CA GLU A 121 55.43 -5.18 46.47
C GLU A 121 56.95 -5.46 46.71
N PRO A 122 57.97 -4.67 46.23
CA PRO A 122 57.90 -3.21 46.08
C PRO A 122 58.77 -2.51 44.97
N LEU A 123 58.57 -1.18 44.87
CA LEU A 123 59.57 -0.08 44.75
C LEU A 123 60.27 0.27 43.40
N LEU A 124 59.93 1.44 42.79
CA LEU A 124 60.71 2.71 42.79
C LEU A 124 60.31 3.75 41.70
N LYS A 125 59.93 4.94 42.18
CA LYS A 125 60.24 6.34 41.78
C LYS A 125 59.92 6.97 40.38
N HIS A 126 59.14 8.06 40.51
CA HIS A 126 59.24 9.41 39.92
C HIS A 126 58.87 9.67 38.45
N GLY A 127 58.02 10.70 38.25
CA GLY A 127 57.93 11.46 37.01
C GLY A 127 56.52 11.95 36.71
N ASP A 128 56.29 13.24 36.92
CA ASP A 128 55.04 13.97 36.72
C ASP A 128 54.50 13.95 35.27
N GLU A 129 53.16 13.98 35.22
CA GLU A 129 52.28 14.66 34.26
C GLU A 129 52.56 14.56 32.75
N ASP A 130 51.76 13.70 32.09
CA ASP A 130 51.22 14.01 30.76
C ASP A 130 49.83 13.37 30.56
N LYS A 131 48.81 14.21 30.39
CA LYS A 131 47.41 13.81 30.14
C LYS A 131 47.25 13.38 28.69
N VAL A 132 47.19 12.07 28.42
CA VAL A 132 46.71 11.53 27.14
C VAL A 132 45.73 10.37 27.35
N ALA A 133 44.54 10.55 26.76
CA ALA A 133 43.49 9.62 26.37
C ALA A 133 43.54 8.14 26.82
N SER A 134 42.50 7.73 27.55
CA SER A 134 41.97 6.35 27.48
C SER A 134 40.47 6.35 27.82
N ARG A 135 39.60 6.32 26.80
CA ARG A 135 38.21 5.87 26.96
C ARG A 135 38.24 4.34 26.87
N LYS A 136 38.09 3.68 28.02
CA LYS A 136 37.86 2.24 28.09
C LYS A 136 36.62 1.90 27.26
N GLY A 137 36.81 1.05 26.26
CA GLY A 137 35.71 0.45 25.51
C GLY A 137 34.96 -0.52 26.41
N GLU A 138 33.70 -0.20 26.70
CA GLU A 138 32.76 -1.17 27.21
C GLU A 138 32.44 -2.16 26.10
N ASN A 139 32.97 -3.37 26.23
CA ASN A 139 32.62 -4.52 25.43
C ASN A 139 31.21 -4.98 25.85
N GLN A 140 30.18 -4.29 25.36
CA GLN A 140 28.80 -4.74 25.53
C GLN A 140 28.57 -5.92 24.59
N SER A 141 28.63 -7.13 25.15
CA SER A 141 28.05 -8.33 24.56
C SER A 141 26.57 -8.04 24.27
N ARG A 142 26.25 -7.74 23.01
CA ARG A 142 24.86 -7.59 22.55
C ARG A 142 24.16 -8.91 22.81
N GLU A 143 23.17 -8.89 23.69
CA GLU A 143 22.22 -9.99 23.80
C GLU A 143 21.66 -10.32 22.41
N PRO A 144 21.51 -11.61 22.05
CA PRO A 144 20.94 -11.99 20.77
C PRO A 144 19.54 -11.38 20.67
N LEU A 145 19.35 -10.52 19.66
CA LEU A 145 18.05 -9.95 19.34
C LEU A 145 17.01 -11.09 19.25
N PRO A 146 15.82 -10.92 19.84
CA PRO A 146 14.81 -11.96 19.82
C PRO A 146 14.50 -12.41 18.38
N PRO A 147 14.34 -13.73 18.14
CA PRO A 147 14.26 -14.32 16.80
C PRO A 147 12.97 -13.97 16.05
N VAL A 148 12.00 -13.39 16.75
CA VAL A 148 10.67 -13.06 16.24
C VAL A 148 10.65 -11.57 15.95
N ILE A 149 10.51 -11.20 14.67
CA ILE A 149 9.96 -9.88 14.34
C ILE A 149 8.64 -9.79 15.07
N ASP A 150 8.51 -8.80 15.97
CA ASP A 150 7.29 -8.61 16.75
C ASP A 150 6.17 -8.31 15.76
N LEU A 151 5.47 -9.38 15.42
CA LEU A 151 4.39 -9.48 14.47
C LEU A 151 3.08 -9.49 15.23
N GLU A 152 2.97 -8.86 16.42
CA GLU A 152 1.67 -8.61 17.06
C GLU A 152 0.68 -7.88 16.11
N LEU A 153 1.20 -7.21 15.08
CA LEU A 153 0.41 -6.63 13.98
C LEU A 153 -0.02 -7.63 12.88
N SER A 154 0.52 -8.85 12.87
CA SER A 154 0.20 -9.88 11.86
C SER A 154 -1.17 -10.50 12.06
N GLU A 155 -1.68 -10.71 13.28
CA GLU A 155 -2.99 -11.38 13.44
C GLU A 155 -4.17 -10.55 12.90
N VAL A 156 -4.04 -9.22 12.82
CA VAL A 156 -5.07 -8.32 12.31
C VAL A 156 -5.12 -8.29 10.77
N TRP A 157 -4.01 -8.55 10.08
CA TRP A 157 -3.92 -8.45 8.61
C TRP A 157 -3.73 -9.81 7.90
N SER A 158 -3.13 -10.80 8.58
CA SER A 158 -2.53 -11.98 7.95
C SER A 158 -3.46 -13.14 7.63
N LYS A 159 -4.72 -13.16 8.13
CA LYS A 159 -5.51 -14.39 7.98
C LYS A 159 -6.34 -14.49 6.71
N LYS A 160 -6.47 -13.42 5.90
CA LYS A 160 -7.30 -13.46 4.66
C LYS A 160 -6.64 -13.01 3.36
N THR A 161 -5.71 -12.06 3.36
CA THR A 161 -5.24 -11.45 2.09
C THR A 161 -3.74 -11.51 1.87
N LEU A 162 -2.94 -11.64 2.93
CA LEU A 162 -1.48 -11.76 2.88
C LEU A 162 -1.02 -12.92 3.76
N ILE A 163 -0.19 -13.83 3.25
CA ILE A 163 0.53 -14.80 4.09
C ILE A 163 1.94 -14.26 4.31
N LEU A 164 2.38 -14.21 5.57
CA LEU A 164 3.65 -13.61 5.96
C LEU A 164 4.55 -14.67 6.58
N ASN A 165 5.80 -14.76 6.11
CA ASN A 165 6.81 -15.65 6.69
C ASN A 165 8.09 -14.86 6.97
N PHE A 166 8.80 -15.21 8.04
CA PHE A 166 10.13 -14.69 8.31
C PHE A 166 11.10 -15.84 8.58
N LYS A 167 12.16 -15.93 7.77
CA LYS A 167 13.16 -16.99 7.85
C LYS A 167 14.52 -16.46 7.43
N ASN A 168 15.56 -16.69 8.24
CA ASN A 168 16.96 -16.39 7.91
C ASN A 168 17.16 -14.99 7.29
N SER A 169 16.64 -13.96 7.99
CA SER A 169 16.70 -12.56 7.56
C SER A 169 15.91 -12.22 6.27
N VAL A 170 15.08 -13.15 5.79
CA VAL A 170 14.18 -12.94 4.65
C VAL A 170 12.76 -12.82 5.15
N PHE A 171 12.09 -11.72 4.79
CA PHE A 171 10.67 -11.50 5.05
C PHE A 171 9.87 -11.73 3.76
N GLU A 172 9.01 -12.73 3.76
CA GLU A 172 8.13 -13.03 2.64
C GLU A 172 6.73 -12.46 2.84
N ILE A 173 6.24 -11.86 1.77
CA ILE A 173 4.88 -11.40 1.60
C ILE A 173 4.28 -12.17 0.44
N ILE A 174 3.31 -13.04 0.74
CA ILE A 174 2.58 -13.81 -0.27
C ILE A 174 1.19 -13.21 -0.43
N LEU A 175 0.91 -12.65 -1.61
CA LEU A 175 -0.42 -12.16 -1.98
C LEU A 175 -1.38 -13.35 -2.04
N ASN A 176 -2.44 -13.31 -1.23
CA ASN A 176 -3.31 -14.47 -1.00
C ASN A 176 -4.81 -14.13 -1.14
N ARG A 177 -5.22 -13.76 -2.35
CA ARG A 177 -6.62 -13.74 -2.80
C ARG A 177 -6.75 -14.41 -4.18
N PRO A 178 -6.35 -15.68 -4.31
CA PRO A 178 -6.24 -16.35 -5.61
C PRO A 178 -7.56 -16.36 -6.40
N GLU A 179 -8.70 -16.43 -5.70
CA GLU A 179 -10.06 -16.38 -6.25
C GLU A 179 -10.45 -15.02 -6.85
N LYS A 180 -9.68 -13.97 -6.51
CA LYS A 180 -9.80 -12.61 -7.05
C LYS A 180 -8.58 -12.20 -7.86
N LEU A 181 -7.75 -13.17 -8.30
CA LEU A 181 -6.50 -12.92 -9.02
C LEU A 181 -5.56 -11.96 -8.26
N ASN A 182 -5.59 -12.04 -6.93
CA ASN A 182 -4.88 -11.16 -6.00
C ASN A 182 -5.18 -9.67 -6.17
N ALA A 183 -6.40 -9.32 -6.60
CA ALA A 183 -6.83 -7.93 -6.60
C ALA A 183 -6.60 -7.30 -5.21
N ILE A 184 -6.07 -6.07 -5.16
CA ILE A 184 -5.68 -5.40 -3.93
C ILE A 184 -6.93 -4.77 -3.31
N ASN A 185 -7.35 -5.26 -2.14
CA ASN A 185 -8.39 -4.61 -1.34
C ASN A 185 -7.76 -3.72 -0.25
N LYS A 186 -8.63 -3.05 0.51
CA LYS A 186 -8.24 -2.21 1.64
C LYS A 186 -7.31 -2.93 2.63
N ASP A 187 -7.64 -4.13 3.06
CA ASP A 187 -6.85 -4.84 4.08
C ASP A 187 -5.45 -5.17 3.58
N MET A 188 -5.34 -5.60 2.32
CA MET A 188 -4.06 -5.91 1.69
C MET A 188 -3.17 -4.66 1.59
N ILE A 189 -3.67 -3.52 1.09
CA ILE A 189 -2.83 -2.33 0.93
C ILE A 189 -2.42 -1.72 2.28
N ASN A 190 -3.30 -1.77 3.29
CA ASN A 190 -2.95 -1.36 4.65
C ASN A 190 -1.83 -2.24 5.24
N GLY A 191 -1.95 -3.56 5.09
CA GLY A 191 -0.93 -4.50 5.53
C GLY A 191 0.41 -4.25 4.82
N LEU A 192 0.39 -4.13 3.50
CA LEU A 192 1.58 -3.84 2.70
C LEU A 192 2.28 -2.54 3.13
N LEU A 193 1.53 -1.44 3.28
CA LEU A 193 2.06 -0.15 3.70
C LEU A 193 2.70 -0.20 5.09
N ASN A 194 2.06 -0.89 6.04
CA ASN A 194 2.60 -1.05 7.38
C ASN A 194 3.86 -1.92 7.37
N ILE A 195 3.88 -2.99 6.58
CA ILE A 195 5.05 -3.87 6.47
C ILE A 195 6.26 -3.11 5.93
N VAL A 196 6.13 -2.36 4.82
CA VAL A 196 7.28 -1.64 4.25
C VAL A 196 7.79 -0.54 5.18
N LYS A 197 6.90 0.14 5.91
CA LYS A 197 7.27 1.13 6.92
C LYS A 197 8.07 0.49 8.07
N SER A 198 7.57 -0.62 8.63
CA SER A 198 8.21 -1.30 9.76
C SER A 198 9.54 -1.95 9.37
N LEU A 199 9.59 -2.59 8.20
CA LEU A 199 10.77 -3.35 7.81
C LEU A 199 11.93 -2.47 7.37
N ASN A 200 11.72 -1.22 6.94
CA ASN A 200 12.83 -0.39 6.46
C ASN A 200 13.91 -0.14 7.55
N SER A 201 13.53 -0.16 8.84
CA SER A 201 14.43 0.05 9.98
C SER A 201 14.76 -1.20 10.79
N ASP A 202 14.26 -2.39 10.41
CA ASP A 202 14.43 -3.61 11.23
C ASP A 202 15.70 -4.41 10.89
N ASP A 203 16.81 -4.22 11.60
CA ASP A 203 18.11 -4.86 11.28
C ASP A 203 18.09 -6.40 11.17
N ARG A 204 17.03 -7.08 11.58
CA ARG A 204 16.90 -8.54 11.41
C ARG A 204 16.54 -8.93 9.98
N CYS A 205 15.86 -8.06 9.25
CA CYS A 205 15.41 -8.29 7.88
C CYS A 205 16.41 -7.70 6.88
N HIS A 206 16.98 -8.55 6.02
CA HIS A 206 17.90 -8.16 4.97
C HIS A 206 17.28 -8.17 3.56
N LEU A 207 16.18 -8.89 3.37
CA LEU A 207 15.48 -8.99 2.09
C LEU A 207 13.98 -9.12 2.31
N ILE A 208 13.21 -8.39 1.50
CA ILE A 208 11.77 -8.57 1.40
C ILE A 208 11.46 -9.25 0.08
N ILE A 209 10.71 -10.34 0.12
CA ILE A 209 10.23 -11.05 -1.07
C ILE A 209 8.73 -10.84 -1.19
N ILE A 210 8.26 -10.43 -2.37
CA ILE A 210 6.83 -10.35 -2.68
C ILE A 210 6.53 -11.36 -3.79
N LYS A 211 5.64 -12.31 -3.50
CA LYS A 211 5.21 -13.34 -4.45
C LYS A 211 3.71 -13.60 -4.35
N SER A 212 3.19 -14.39 -5.28
CA SER A 212 1.77 -14.75 -5.35
C SER A 212 1.51 -16.16 -4.82
N SER A 213 0.34 -16.38 -4.21
CA SER A 213 -0.19 -17.73 -3.98
C SER A 213 -0.88 -18.33 -5.22
N ASN A 214 -1.18 -17.52 -6.23
CA ASN A 214 -1.76 -17.94 -7.51
C ASN A 214 -0.65 -18.17 -8.54
N THR A 215 -0.69 -19.26 -9.29
CA THR A 215 0.35 -19.63 -10.27
C THR A 215 0.25 -18.88 -11.60
N THR A 216 -0.91 -18.30 -11.92
CA THR A 216 -1.22 -17.66 -13.21
C THR A 216 -1.41 -16.15 -13.14
N CYS A 217 -1.36 -15.58 -11.94
CA CYS A 217 -1.49 -14.14 -11.71
C CYS A 217 -0.67 -13.74 -10.50
N PHE A 218 0.19 -12.76 -10.68
CA PHE A 218 0.87 -12.09 -9.59
C PHE A 218 -0.15 -11.23 -8.84
N CYS A 219 -0.71 -10.25 -9.55
CA CYS A 219 -1.75 -9.34 -9.05
C CYS A 219 -2.43 -8.63 -10.23
N SER A 220 -3.76 -8.70 -10.28
CA SER A 220 -4.56 -8.13 -11.38
C SER A 220 -4.89 -6.64 -11.23
N GLY A 221 -4.39 -5.96 -10.18
CA GLY A 221 -4.65 -4.54 -9.92
C GLY A 221 -5.41 -4.31 -8.62
N SER A 222 -5.85 -3.08 -8.39
CA SER A 222 -6.75 -2.76 -7.27
C SER A 222 -8.13 -3.41 -7.47
N ASP A 223 -8.82 -3.74 -6.37
CA ASP A 223 -10.21 -4.21 -6.40
C ASP A 223 -11.14 -3.01 -6.69
N VAL A 224 -11.19 -2.60 -7.96
CA VAL A 224 -11.87 -1.37 -8.39
C VAL A 224 -13.38 -1.38 -8.13
N LYS A 225 -13.98 -2.56 -7.92
CA LYS A 225 -15.38 -2.69 -7.49
C LYS A 225 -15.59 -2.08 -6.11
N ASP A 226 -14.68 -2.36 -5.19
CA ASP A 226 -14.72 -1.81 -3.84
C ASP A 226 -14.47 -0.28 -3.86
N ILE A 227 -13.60 0.18 -4.78
CA ILE A 227 -13.29 1.60 -4.96
C ILE A 227 -14.52 2.40 -5.42
N VAL A 228 -15.22 1.94 -6.46
CA VAL A 228 -16.38 2.67 -7.00
C VAL A 228 -17.61 2.56 -6.10
N GLN A 229 -17.75 1.48 -5.32
CA GLN A 229 -18.88 1.30 -4.40
C GLN A 229 -18.88 2.33 -3.26
N ASN A 230 -17.71 2.79 -2.83
CA ASN A 230 -17.58 3.86 -1.84
C ASN A 230 -16.38 4.76 -2.17
N LYS A 231 -16.66 5.90 -2.80
CA LYS A 231 -15.65 6.84 -3.32
C LYS A 231 -14.67 7.32 -2.25
N GLU A 232 -15.13 7.58 -1.03
CA GLU A 232 -14.25 8.02 0.07
C GLU A 232 -13.25 6.92 0.47
N LYS A 233 -13.73 5.68 0.67
CA LYS A 233 -12.86 4.53 0.96
C LYS A 233 -11.96 4.20 -0.23
N GLY A 234 -12.46 4.36 -1.46
CA GLY A 234 -11.69 4.20 -2.69
C GLY A 234 -10.55 5.20 -2.81
N MET A 235 -10.81 6.47 -2.50
CA MET A 235 -9.79 7.52 -2.44
C MET A 235 -8.72 7.20 -1.39
N GLN A 236 -9.13 6.76 -0.18
CA GLN A 236 -8.19 6.33 0.86
C GLN A 236 -7.34 5.13 0.41
N HIS A 237 -7.94 4.14 -0.25
CA HIS A 237 -7.23 2.99 -0.82
C HIS A 237 -6.14 3.42 -1.81
N LEU A 238 -6.48 4.29 -2.77
CA LEU A 238 -5.54 4.77 -3.78
C LEU A 238 -4.45 5.66 -3.18
N LYS A 239 -4.79 6.52 -2.20
CA LYS A 239 -3.80 7.26 -1.41
C LYS A 239 -2.79 6.32 -0.76
N GLN A 240 -3.26 5.26 -0.09
CA GLN A 240 -2.38 4.29 0.57
C GLN A 240 -1.50 3.54 -0.44
N LEU A 241 -2.03 3.24 -1.63
CA LEU A 241 -1.26 2.66 -2.73
C LEU A 241 -0.14 3.60 -3.20
N TYR A 242 -0.42 4.89 -3.41
CA TYR A 242 0.60 5.87 -3.83
C TYR A 242 1.64 6.11 -2.74
N MET A 243 1.23 6.15 -1.47
CA MET A 243 2.16 6.16 -0.35
C MET A 243 3.05 4.91 -0.35
N TYR A 244 2.46 3.71 -0.51
CA TYR A 244 3.23 2.47 -0.58
C TYR A 244 4.28 2.51 -1.70
N ILE A 245 3.90 2.99 -2.89
CA ILE A 245 4.82 3.14 -4.02
C ILE A 245 6.00 4.04 -3.65
N HIS A 246 5.73 5.18 -3.01
CA HIS A 246 6.77 6.07 -2.52
C HIS A 246 7.71 5.35 -1.53
N TYR A 247 7.16 4.71 -0.50
CA TYR A 247 7.98 3.96 0.48
C TYR A 247 8.81 2.88 -0.21
N LEU A 248 8.21 2.08 -1.10
CA LEU A 248 8.90 1.04 -1.87
C LEU A 248 10.06 1.63 -2.68
N SER A 249 9.86 2.76 -3.34
CA SER A 249 10.90 3.43 -4.15
C SER A 249 12.10 3.95 -3.34
N LYS A 250 11.91 4.17 -2.03
CA LYS A 250 12.92 4.67 -1.09
C LYS A 250 13.43 3.59 -0.13
N MET A 251 13.02 2.33 -0.31
CA MET A 251 13.46 1.23 0.55
C MET A 251 14.98 1.09 0.48
N LYS A 252 15.62 1.12 1.65
CA LYS A 252 17.07 0.86 1.76
C LYS A 252 17.39 -0.62 1.58
N LYS A 253 16.45 -1.46 1.98
CA LYS A 253 16.56 -2.91 1.87
C LYS A 253 16.13 -3.38 0.50
N PRO A 254 16.81 -4.39 -0.08
CA PRO A 254 16.39 -4.97 -1.33
C PRO A 254 14.98 -5.55 -1.18
N VAL A 255 14.14 -5.22 -2.15
CA VAL A 255 12.85 -5.89 -2.38
C VAL A 255 12.97 -6.70 -3.65
N LEU A 256 12.59 -7.97 -3.58
CA LEU A 256 12.53 -8.91 -4.69
C LEU A 256 11.07 -9.26 -4.98
N CYS A 257 10.58 -8.85 -6.15
CA CYS A 257 9.26 -9.24 -6.63
C CYS A 257 9.37 -10.38 -7.65
N ILE A 258 8.51 -11.39 -7.50
CA ILE A 258 8.40 -12.51 -8.45
C ILE A 258 7.10 -12.36 -9.21
N TRP A 259 7.20 -11.95 -10.47
CA TRP A 259 6.07 -11.80 -11.39
C TRP A 259 5.80 -13.10 -12.11
N ASN A 260 4.68 -13.73 -11.78
CA ASN A 260 4.18 -14.91 -12.46
C ASN A 260 2.82 -14.63 -13.11
N GLY A 261 2.68 -14.93 -14.40
CA GLY A 261 1.45 -14.59 -15.12
C GLY A 261 1.15 -13.08 -15.11
N TYR A 262 -0.12 -12.71 -14.91
CA TYR A 262 -0.56 -11.31 -14.97
C TYR A 262 -0.04 -10.45 -13.80
N ALA A 263 0.58 -9.32 -14.14
CA ALA A 263 0.90 -8.21 -13.25
C ALA A 263 0.34 -6.92 -13.90
N MET A 264 -0.75 -6.40 -13.36
CA MET A 264 -1.51 -5.31 -13.98
C MET A 264 -1.88 -4.22 -12.98
N GLY A 265 -1.97 -2.98 -13.46
CA GLY A 265 -2.44 -1.82 -12.69
C GLY A 265 -1.81 -1.73 -11.31
N GLY A 266 -2.63 -1.58 -10.25
CA GLY A 266 -2.16 -1.57 -8.87
C GLY A 266 -1.20 -2.71 -8.46
N GLY A 267 -1.26 -3.88 -9.12
CA GLY A 267 -0.30 -4.97 -8.95
C GLY A 267 1.12 -4.61 -9.38
N LEU A 268 1.25 -3.85 -10.47
CA LEU A 268 2.51 -3.21 -10.85
C LEU A 268 2.89 -2.12 -9.84
N GLY A 269 1.91 -1.37 -9.33
CA GLY A 269 2.14 -0.37 -8.28
C GLY A 269 2.84 -0.95 -7.06
N ILE A 270 2.42 -2.14 -6.60
CA ILE A 270 3.03 -2.76 -5.42
C ILE A 270 4.40 -3.42 -5.66
N SER A 271 4.91 -3.43 -6.89
CA SER A 271 6.06 -4.27 -7.26
C SER A 271 7.08 -3.69 -8.23
N MET A 272 6.70 -2.76 -9.12
CA MET A 272 7.58 -2.30 -10.21
C MET A 272 8.77 -1.47 -9.74
N TYR A 273 8.66 -0.85 -8.56
CA TYR A 273 9.76 -0.10 -7.92
C TYR A 273 10.68 -0.96 -7.05
N ALA A 274 10.44 -2.27 -6.97
CA ALA A 274 11.35 -3.20 -6.29
C ALA A 274 12.74 -3.22 -6.96
N LYS A 275 13.80 -3.37 -6.16
CA LYS A 275 15.18 -3.44 -6.66
C LYS A 275 15.37 -4.61 -7.61
N PHE A 276 14.79 -5.76 -7.28
CA PHE A 276 14.86 -6.97 -8.09
C PHE A 276 13.46 -7.37 -8.56
N ARG A 277 13.32 -7.63 -9.86
CA ARG A 277 12.09 -8.13 -10.49
C ARG A 277 12.43 -9.37 -11.30
N VAL A 278 11.94 -10.50 -10.83
CA VAL A 278 12.11 -11.82 -11.44
C VAL A 278 10.84 -12.21 -12.17
N ILE A 279 10.96 -12.81 -13.34
CA ILE A 279 9.84 -13.41 -14.07
C ILE A 279 9.81 -14.92 -13.82
N ASN A 280 8.62 -15.45 -13.57
CA ASN A 280 8.34 -16.88 -13.57
C ASN A 280 7.20 -17.17 -14.54
N LYS A 281 7.49 -17.84 -15.66
CA LYS A 281 6.52 -18.38 -16.65
C LYS A 281 5.40 -17.41 -17.08
N LYS A 282 5.42 -16.96 -18.34
CA LYS A 282 4.34 -16.21 -19.00
C LYS A 282 3.95 -14.92 -18.27
N ALA A 283 4.93 -14.14 -17.81
CA ALA A 283 4.63 -12.87 -17.16
C ALA A 283 4.03 -11.90 -18.17
N ILE A 284 2.91 -11.27 -17.79
CA ILE A 284 2.19 -10.31 -18.62
C ILE A 284 2.09 -9.01 -17.86
N PHE A 285 2.63 -7.95 -18.44
CA PHE A 285 2.61 -6.58 -17.93
C PHE A 285 1.59 -5.76 -18.72
N ALA A 286 0.67 -5.07 -18.04
CA ALA A 286 -0.25 -4.15 -18.71
C ALA A 286 -0.85 -3.09 -17.77
N MET A 287 -1.23 -1.96 -18.35
CA MET A 287 -2.01 -0.89 -17.73
C MET A 287 -3.38 -0.76 -18.46
N PRO A 288 -4.40 -1.52 -18.05
CA PRO A 288 -5.71 -1.57 -18.72
C PRO A 288 -6.70 -0.50 -18.25
N GLU A 289 -6.29 0.49 -17.49
CA GLU A 289 -7.15 1.46 -16.79
C GLU A 289 -8.04 2.26 -17.75
N ASN A 290 -7.53 2.63 -18.93
CA ASN A 290 -8.31 3.33 -19.96
C ASN A 290 -9.52 2.50 -20.45
N LYS A 291 -9.48 1.15 -20.37
CA LYS A 291 -10.62 0.30 -20.71
C LYS A 291 -11.80 0.49 -19.77
N ILE A 292 -11.51 0.74 -18.50
CA ILE A 292 -12.52 0.87 -17.44
C ILE A 292 -12.87 2.34 -17.14
N GLY A 293 -12.48 3.28 -18.02
CA GLY A 293 -12.78 4.70 -17.84
C GLY A 293 -11.95 5.35 -16.74
N PHE A 294 -10.75 4.82 -16.46
CA PHE A 294 -9.76 5.42 -15.57
C PHE A 294 -8.51 5.78 -16.37
N PHE A 295 -7.38 6.11 -15.73
CA PHE A 295 -6.13 6.45 -16.41
C PHE A 295 -4.98 5.56 -15.88
N PRO A 296 -3.90 5.34 -16.64
CA PRO A 296 -2.72 4.64 -16.12
C PRO A 296 -2.06 5.45 -14.99
N ASP A 297 -2.36 5.07 -13.75
CA ASP A 297 -1.96 5.76 -12.53
C ASP A 297 -0.64 5.18 -11.98
N ILE A 298 -0.49 5.06 -10.65
CA ILE A 298 0.63 4.40 -9.95
C ILE A 298 2.03 4.86 -10.37
N SER A 299 2.17 6.09 -10.83
CA SER A 299 3.35 6.74 -11.41
C SER A 299 3.87 6.05 -12.67
N CYS A 300 2.96 5.45 -13.45
CA CYS A 300 3.32 4.81 -14.71
C CYS A 300 3.92 5.77 -15.73
N SER A 301 3.57 7.05 -15.73
CA SER A 301 4.24 8.05 -16.58
C SER A 301 5.75 8.15 -16.28
N TYR A 302 6.12 8.20 -15.00
CA TYR A 302 7.51 8.17 -14.54
C TYR A 302 8.22 6.86 -14.92
N PHE A 303 7.56 5.73 -14.67
CA PHE A 303 8.11 4.40 -14.98
C PHE A 303 8.30 4.20 -16.50
N PHE A 304 7.30 4.55 -17.30
CA PHE A 304 7.35 4.40 -18.75
C PHE A 304 8.38 5.32 -19.39
N LYS A 305 8.53 6.57 -18.91
CA LYS A 305 9.63 7.43 -19.34
C LYS A 305 10.99 6.74 -19.17
N LYS A 306 11.22 6.13 -18.00
CA LYS A 306 12.48 5.47 -17.66
C LYS A 306 12.81 4.28 -18.57
N TYR A 307 11.83 3.43 -18.87
CA TYR A 307 12.09 2.16 -19.58
C TYR A 307 11.75 2.20 -21.06
N PHE A 308 10.71 2.92 -21.46
CA PHE A 308 10.13 2.88 -22.80
C PHE A 308 10.27 4.21 -23.57
N GLY A 309 10.48 5.32 -22.86
CA GLY A 309 10.46 6.66 -23.45
C GLY A 309 9.06 7.12 -23.85
N ARG A 310 8.99 8.27 -24.53
CA ARG A 310 7.73 8.98 -24.81
C ARG A 310 6.74 8.18 -25.63
N ASN A 311 7.14 7.75 -26.81
CA ASN A 311 6.21 7.27 -27.82
C ASN A 311 5.62 5.91 -27.43
N ILE A 312 6.47 4.98 -27.00
CA ILE A 312 6.03 3.68 -26.49
C ILE A 312 5.19 3.88 -25.22
N GLY A 313 5.61 4.73 -24.28
CA GLY A 313 4.85 5.01 -23.06
C GLY A 313 3.42 5.52 -23.34
N LEU A 314 3.28 6.47 -24.27
CA LEU A 314 1.97 6.92 -24.76
C LEU A 314 1.17 5.75 -25.36
N HIS A 315 1.78 4.98 -26.26
CA HIS A 315 1.12 3.86 -26.93
C HIS A 315 0.60 2.81 -25.94
N LEU A 316 1.40 2.43 -24.93
CA LEU A 316 1.02 1.44 -23.91
C LEU A 316 -0.24 1.87 -23.16
N GLY A 317 -0.30 3.12 -22.69
CA GLY A 317 -1.48 3.61 -21.98
C GLY A 317 -2.70 3.76 -22.91
N LEU A 318 -2.52 4.32 -24.12
CA LEU A 318 -3.63 4.53 -25.06
C LEU A 318 -4.29 3.23 -25.53
N THR A 319 -3.53 2.15 -25.68
CA THR A 319 -4.01 0.88 -26.27
C THR A 319 -4.22 -0.23 -25.24
N SER A 320 -3.73 -0.05 -24.00
CA SER A 320 -3.68 -1.11 -23.00
C SER A 320 -2.93 -2.36 -23.47
N LEU A 321 -1.87 -2.16 -24.28
CA LEU A 321 -1.07 -3.22 -24.85
C LEU A 321 -0.49 -4.10 -23.74
N ARG A 322 -0.57 -5.42 -23.92
CA ARG A 322 -0.03 -6.41 -23.00
C ARG A 322 1.37 -6.79 -23.45
N LEU A 323 2.35 -6.50 -22.62
CA LEU A 323 3.74 -6.90 -22.85
C LEU A 323 3.99 -8.26 -22.24
N ASN A 324 4.75 -9.08 -22.94
CA ASN A 324 5.11 -10.43 -22.48
C ASN A 324 6.51 -10.44 -21.84
N GLU A 325 6.93 -11.62 -21.38
CA GLU A 325 8.23 -11.79 -20.74
C GLU A 325 9.42 -11.37 -21.61
N ALA A 326 9.33 -11.53 -22.95
CA ALA A 326 10.39 -11.13 -23.86
C ALA A 326 10.55 -9.61 -23.90
N ASP A 327 9.43 -8.87 -23.92
CA ASP A 327 9.46 -7.40 -23.84
C ASP A 327 10.06 -6.94 -22.49
N LEU A 328 9.65 -7.57 -21.38
CA LEU A 328 10.14 -7.22 -20.05
C LEU A 328 11.65 -7.42 -19.89
N VAL A 329 12.21 -8.44 -20.54
CA VAL A 329 13.65 -8.66 -20.62
C VAL A 329 14.32 -7.65 -21.55
N ASN A 330 13.79 -7.45 -22.76
CA ASN A 330 14.38 -6.57 -23.78
C ASN A 330 14.49 -5.13 -23.30
N PHE A 331 13.47 -4.63 -22.60
CA PHE A 331 13.45 -3.29 -22.01
C PHE A 331 14.10 -3.23 -20.62
N LYS A 332 14.77 -4.30 -20.18
CA LYS A 332 15.49 -4.40 -18.88
C LYS A 332 14.61 -4.08 -17.68
N ILE A 333 13.30 -4.34 -17.79
CA ILE A 333 12.37 -4.23 -16.66
C ILE A 333 12.64 -5.40 -15.72
N CYS A 334 12.84 -6.60 -16.23
CA CYS A 334 13.21 -7.76 -15.43
C CYS A 334 14.57 -8.28 -15.88
N SER A 335 15.45 -8.53 -14.93
CA SER A 335 16.82 -8.98 -15.18
C SER A 335 17.00 -10.49 -15.05
N ASN A 336 15.98 -11.22 -14.58
CA ASN A 336 16.10 -12.62 -14.20
C ASN A 336 14.84 -13.40 -14.58
N TYR A 337 15.03 -14.64 -15.04
CA TYR A 337 13.96 -15.58 -15.31
C TYR A 337 14.19 -16.86 -14.50
N VAL A 338 13.15 -17.32 -13.81
CA VAL A 338 13.25 -18.43 -12.86
C VAL A 338 12.11 -19.41 -13.14
N GLU A 339 12.42 -20.65 -13.51
CA GLU A 339 11.41 -21.70 -13.69
C GLU A 339 11.06 -22.36 -12.36
N ASP A 340 12.08 -22.72 -11.58
CA ASP A 340 11.95 -23.28 -10.24
C ASP A 340 12.10 -22.18 -9.18
N VAL A 341 10.98 -21.55 -8.85
CA VAL A 341 10.91 -20.56 -7.77
C VAL A 341 11.26 -21.19 -6.42
N GLY A 342 10.91 -22.45 -6.20
CA GLY A 342 11.22 -23.15 -4.93
C GLY A 342 12.72 -23.31 -4.72
N GLY A 343 13.44 -23.73 -5.76
CA GLY A 343 14.90 -23.81 -5.77
C GLY A 343 15.56 -22.46 -5.48
N LEU A 344 15.15 -21.40 -6.19
CA LEU A 344 15.67 -20.04 -5.93
C LEU A 344 15.46 -19.63 -4.46
N LEU A 345 14.23 -19.81 -3.96
CA LEU A 345 13.89 -19.43 -2.58
C LEU A 345 14.72 -20.22 -1.57
N ASN A 346 14.93 -21.52 -1.79
CA ASN A 346 15.79 -22.34 -0.94
C ASN A 346 17.23 -21.83 -0.92
N GLU A 347 17.81 -21.46 -2.07
CA GLU A 347 19.14 -20.85 -2.11
C GLU A 347 19.19 -19.54 -1.33
N ILE A 348 18.19 -18.67 -1.49
CA ILE A 348 18.10 -17.39 -0.77
C ILE A 348 17.98 -17.61 0.75
N TYR A 349 17.15 -18.55 1.22
CA TYR A 349 17.03 -18.84 2.65
C TYR A 349 18.29 -19.44 3.26
N ASN A 350 19.17 -20.01 2.43
CA ASN A 350 20.42 -20.61 2.88
C ASN A 350 21.59 -19.62 2.87
N ILE A 351 21.37 -18.37 2.43
CA ILE A 351 22.27 -17.27 2.79
C ILE A 351 22.35 -17.27 4.32
N GLY A 352 23.57 -17.23 4.87
CA GLY A 352 23.77 -17.28 6.32
C GLY A 352 23.18 -16.06 7.03
N ARG A 353 23.73 -15.71 8.20
CA ARG A 353 23.43 -14.42 8.86
C ARG A 353 24.58 -13.42 8.68
N PRO A 354 25.02 -13.10 7.45
CA PRO A 354 26.06 -12.11 7.26
C PRO A 354 25.47 -10.70 7.48
N ASN A 355 26.30 -9.66 7.48
CA ASN A 355 25.78 -8.30 7.47
C ASN A 355 25.05 -7.97 6.15
N GLN A 356 24.26 -6.89 6.11
CA GLN A 356 23.47 -6.48 4.92
C GLN A 356 24.27 -6.47 3.61
N LYS A 357 25.50 -5.94 3.63
CA LYS A 357 26.33 -5.80 2.43
C LYS A 357 26.76 -7.15 1.86
N GLU A 358 27.14 -8.07 2.75
CA GLU A 358 27.50 -9.44 2.40
C GLU A 358 26.27 -10.23 1.93
N PHE A 359 25.11 -10.06 2.60
CA PHE A 359 23.84 -10.63 2.17
C PHE A 359 23.50 -10.24 0.73
N GLU A 360 23.60 -8.95 0.40
CA GLU A 360 23.32 -8.44 -0.96
C GLU A 360 24.30 -8.96 -2.02
N ARG A 361 25.56 -9.19 -1.65
CA ARG A 361 26.57 -9.78 -2.55
C ARG A 361 26.23 -11.25 -2.85
N GLU A 362 25.85 -12.02 -1.83
CA GLU A 362 25.44 -13.42 -2.01
C GLU A 362 24.12 -13.51 -2.79
N LEU A 363 23.14 -12.66 -2.48
CA LEU A 363 21.88 -12.57 -3.23
C LEU A 363 22.14 -12.27 -4.71
N SER A 364 23.04 -11.33 -5.02
CA SER A 364 23.40 -11.00 -6.39
C SER A 364 24.08 -12.19 -7.10
N THR A 365 24.90 -12.97 -6.37
CA THR A 365 25.54 -14.18 -6.90
C THR A 365 24.50 -15.26 -7.21
N ILE A 366 23.52 -15.47 -6.33
CA ILE A 366 22.42 -16.41 -6.54
C ILE A 366 21.57 -15.98 -7.73
N LEU A 367 21.13 -14.72 -7.78
CA LEU A 367 20.36 -14.18 -8.91
C LEU A 367 21.14 -14.26 -10.23
N GLY A 368 22.47 -14.13 -10.20
CA GLY A 368 23.34 -14.30 -11.36
C GLY A 368 23.28 -15.69 -12.01
N LYS A 369 22.87 -16.73 -11.27
CA LYS A 369 22.63 -18.08 -11.81
C LYS A 369 21.36 -18.18 -12.66
N TYR A 370 20.47 -17.18 -12.56
CA TYR A 370 19.18 -17.12 -13.25
C TYR A 370 19.17 -15.95 -14.24
N PRO A 371 19.96 -16.02 -15.32
CA PRO A 371 19.97 -14.98 -16.33
C PRO A 371 18.58 -14.82 -16.96
N PRO A 372 18.30 -13.66 -17.58
CA PRO A 372 17.03 -13.49 -18.27
C PRO A 372 16.95 -14.48 -19.42
N LYS A 373 15.86 -15.25 -19.48
CA LYS A 373 15.60 -16.22 -20.53
C LYS A 373 14.57 -15.63 -21.49
N VAL A 374 15.02 -15.23 -22.68
CA VAL A 374 14.12 -15.06 -23.82
C VAL A 374 14.10 -16.42 -24.50
N THR A 375 13.10 -17.25 -24.21
CA THR A 375 12.91 -18.49 -24.97
C THR A 375 12.75 -18.11 -26.45
N THR A 376 13.37 -18.87 -27.35
CA THR A 376 13.21 -18.68 -28.81
C THR A 376 11.75 -18.84 -29.27
N GLU A 377 10.90 -19.40 -28.41
CA GLU A 377 9.47 -19.62 -28.64
C GLU A 377 8.60 -18.37 -28.41
N THR A 378 8.94 -17.51 -27.43
CA THR A 378 8.14 -16.31 -27.13
C THR A 378 8.68 -15.12 -27.92
N LYS A 379 7.95 -14.69 -28.95
CA LYS A 379 8.29 -13.46 -29.71
C LYS A 379 7.86 -12.21 -28.93
N PRO A 380 8.68 -11.13 -28.90
CA PRO A 380 8.30 -9.87 -28.26
C PRO A 380 7.05 -9.28 -28.92
N VAL A 381 6.20 -8.64 -28.13
CA VAL A 381 5.04 -7.89 -28.64
C VAL A 381 5.51 -6.58 -29.28
N LEU A 382 6.49 -5.91 -28.65
CA LEU A 382 7.14 -4.70 -29.18
C LEU A 382 8.20 -5.08 -30.22
N THR A 383 7.75 -5.51 -31.40
CA THR A 383 8.64 -5.78 -32.54
C THR A 383 9.29 -4.50 -33.05
N HIS A 384 10.41 -4.63 -33.77
CA HIS A 384 11.05 -3.48 -34.43
C HIS A 384 10.09 -2.72 -35.37
N GLU A 385 9.22 -3.45 -36.08
CA GLU A 385 8.21 -2.85 -36.96
C GLU A 385 7.15 -2.06 -36.16
N LEU A 386 6.67 -2.61 -35.04
CA LEU A 386 5.73 -1.92 -34.18
C LEU A 386 6.35 -0.66 -33.59
N ILE A 387 7.58 -0.74 -33.07
CA ILE A 387 8.30 0.40 -32.52
C ILE A 387 8.53 1.47 -33.60
N SER A 388 8.97 1.09 -34.80
CA SER A 388 9.18 2.04 -35.90
C SER A 388 7.89 2.75 -36.30
N ASN A 389 6.76 2.06 -36.31
CA ASN A 389 5.46 2.68 -36.58
C ASN A 389 5.03 3.60 -35.43
N ILE A 390 5.18 3.17 -34.18
CA ILE A 390 4.93 4.02 -33.00
C ILE A 390 5.73 5.32 -33.13
N ASP A 391 7.04 5.24 -33.40
CA ASP A 391 7.88 6.43 -33.53
C ASP A 391 7.44 7.32 -34.70
N ARG A 392 7.10 6.73 -35.85
CA ARG A 392 6.64 7.47 -37.04
C ARG A 392 5.43 8.35 -36.76
N TYR A 393 4.41 7.85 -36.08
CA TYR A 393 3.17 8.62 -35.87
C TYR A 393 3.17 9.42 -34.58
N TYR A 394 3.76 8.90 -33.50
CA TYR A 394 3.71 9.57 -32.18
C TYR A 394 4.71 10.72 -32.07
N SER A 395 5.85 10.69 -32.76
CA SER A 395 6.86 11.76 -32.69
C SER A 395 6.38 13.10 -33.24
N VAL A 396 5.45 13.06 -34.20
CA VAL A 396 4.89 14.24 -34.87
C VAL A 396 3.49 14.60 -34.38
N ALA A 397 2.97 13.88 -33.38
CA ALA A 397 1.66 14.13 -32.80
C ALA A 397 1.76 15.08 -31.60
N ALA A 398 1.08 16.23 -31.71
CA ALA A 398 1.05 17.23 -30.63
C ALA A 398 0.09 16.83 -29.50
N ASN A 399 -1.02 16.17 -29.82
CA ASN A 399 -2.06 15.71 -28.90
C ASN A 399 -2.78 14.48 -29.48
N LEU A 400 -3.75 13.93 -28.74
CA LEU A 400 -4.48 12.74 -29.19
C LEU A 400 -5.28 12.99 -30.46
N ASN A 401 -5.95 14.14 -30.60
CA ASN A 401 -6.71 14.50 -31.80
C ASN A 401 -5.82 14.48 -33.06
N ASP A 402 -4.65 15.09 -32.95
CA ASP A 402 -3.67 15.11 -34.01
C ASP A 402 -3.18 13.70 -34.36
N LEU A 403 -2.85 12.87 -33.36
CA LEU A 403 -2.50 11.46 -33.57
C LEU A 403 -3.62 10.71 -34.32
N LEU A 404 -4.86 10.79 -33.84
CA LEU A 404 -6.01 10.13 -34.45
C LEU A 404 -6.22 10.59 -35.90
N SER A 405 -6.04 11.88 -36.19
CA SER A 405 -6.14 12.43 -37.54
C SER A 405 -5.07 11.85 -38.48
N LYS A 406 -3.83 11.70 -38.00
CA LYS A 406 -2.71 11.14 -38.75
C LYS A 406 -2.91 9.64 -39.01
N LEU A 407 -3.32 8.87 -38.01
CA LEU A 407 -3.63 7.45 -38.17
C LEU A 407 -4.79 7.23 -39.16
N LYS A 408 -5.85 8.06 -39.10
CA LYS A 408 -6.99 7.98 -40.01
C LYS A 408 -6.64 8.30 -41.46
N LYS A 409 -5.59 9.09 -41.73
CA LYS A 409 -5.13 9.43 -43.08
C LYS A 409 -4.35 8.29 -43.74
N ASP A 410 -3.71 7.42 -42.96
CA ASP A 410 -2.88 6.32 -43.46
C ASP A 410 -3.56 4.95 -43.23
N GLN A 411 -4.80 4.80 -43.70
CA GLN A 411 -5.55 3.55 -43.52
C GLN A 411 -4.96 2.36 -44.27
N GLY A 412 -4.02 2.58 -45.20
CA GLY A 412 -3.30 1.48 -45.87
C GLY A 412 -2.33 0.75 -44.95
N ASN A 413 -1.90 1.37 -43.85
CA ASN A 413 -1.00 0.76 -42.87
C ASN A 413 -1.78 -0.04 -41.81
N PRO A 414 -1.54 -1.36 -41.67
CA PRO A 414 -2.20 -2.20 -40.66
C PRO A 414 -2.02 -1.68 -39.23
N PHE A 415 -0.87 -1.08 -38.90
CA PHE A 415 -0.62 -0.46 -37.59
C PHE A 415 -1.65 0.63 -37.28
N CYS A 416 -1.98 1.48 -38.26
CA CYS A 416 -2.91 2.58 -38.06
C CYS A 416 -4.32 2.08 -37.77
N GLN A 417 -4.79 1.09 -38.52
CA GLN A 417 -6.11 0.47 -38.30
C GLN A 417 -6.19 -0.20 -36.93
N GLN A 418 -5.18 -1.01 -36.57
CA GLN A 418 -5.14 -1.73 -35.29
C GLN A 418 -5.05 -0.78 -34.10
N THR A 419 -4.25 0.29 -34.21
CA THR A 419 -4.11 1.29 -33.15
C THR A 419 -5.40 2.09 -32.96
N LEU A 420 -6.06 2.49 -34.05
CA LEU A 420 -7.36 3.16 -33.98
C LEU A 420 -8.41 2.27 -33.31
N GLU A 421 -8.49 1.00 -33.70
CA GLU A 421 -9.40 0.03 -33.09
C GLU A 421 -9.12 -0.14 -31.59
N ALA A 422 -7.85 -0.31 -31.21
CA ALA A 422 -7.45 -0.45 -29.80
C ALA A 422 -7.81 0.79 -28.96
N ILE A 423 -7.63 1.99 -29.49
CA ILE A 423 -8.02 3.24 -28.81
C ILE A 423 -9.55 3.35 -28.70
N ASN A 424 -10.29 3.01 -29.76
CA ASN A 424 -11.76 3.07 -29.80
C ASN A 424 -12.43 2.05 -28.86
N GLN A 425 -11.73 0.97 -28.48
CA GLN A 425 -12.21 0.03 -27.46
C GLN A 425 -12.07 0.58 -26.02
N ASN A 426 -11.31 1.66 -25.83
CA ASN A 426 -11.08 2.30 -24.55
C ASN A 426 -11.93 3.56 -24.39
N CYS A 427 -11.99 4.11 -23.18
CA CYS A 427 -12.66 5.38 -22.94
C CYS A 427 -11.85 6.52 -23.56
N LEU A 428 -12.46 7.27 -24.49
CA LEU A 428 -11.72 8.26 -25.28
C LEU A 428 -11.26 9.45 -24.43
N SER A 429 -12.07 9.90 -23.47
CA SER A 429 -11.68 10.97 -22.54
C SER A 429 -10.53 10.56 -21.63
N SER A 430 -10.51 9.31 -21.15
CA SER A 430 -9.37 8.74 -20.44
C SER A 430 -8.10 8.68 -21.30
N CYS A 431 -8.23 8.28 -22.56
CA CYS A 431 -7.13 8.28 -23.51
C CYS A 431 -6.58 9.69 -23.76
N ASN A 432 -7.47 10.68 -23.91
CA ASN A 432 -7.09 12.08 -24.11
C ASN A 432 -6.34 12.62 -22.89
N LEU A 433 -6.90 12.40 -21.70
CA LEU A 433 -6.27 12.75 -20.43
C LEU A 433 -4.91 12.08 -20.32
N TRP A 434 -4.78 10.78 -20.62
CA TRP A 434 -3.49 10.09 -20.57
C TRP A 434 -2.44 10.73 -21.48
N PHE A 435 -2.81 11.09 -22.71
CA PHE A 435 -1.87 11.72 -23.64
C PHE A 435 -1.30 13.02 -23.07
N GLU A 436 -2.17 13.91 -22.61
CA GLU A 436 -1.78 15.19 -22.03
C GLU A 436 -1.03 15.01 -20.70
N TYR A 437 -1.54 14.14 -19.83
CA TYR A 437 -0.98 13.85 -18.50
C TYR A 437 0.42 13.25 -18.57
N PHE A 438 0.66 12.35 -19.52
CA PHE A 438 1.95 11.76 -19.73
C PHE A 438 2.99 12.81 -20.14
N LEU A 439 2.62 13.75 -21.02
CA LEU A 439 3.50 14.85 -21.42
C LEU A 439 3.73 15.85 -20.27
N TYR A 440 2.67 16.19 -19.54
CA TYR A 440 2.74 17.08 -18.38
C TYR A 440 3.72 16.56 -17.31
N ASN A 441 3.81 15.24 -17.14
CA ASN A 441 4.67 14.58 -16.17
C ASN A 441 6.04 14.13 -16.70
N TYR A 442 6.33 14.29 -17.99
CA TYR A 442 7.46 13.61 -18.63
C TYR A 442 8.80 13.87 -17.92
N ASP A 443 9.02 15.07 -17.40
CA ASP A 443 10.26 15.45 -16.70
C ASP A 443 10.12 15.69 -15.19
N LYS A 444 9.01 15.26 -14.60
CA LYS A 444 8.74 15.47 -13.17
C LYS A 444 9.35 14.38 -12.29
N PRO A 445 9.77 14.73 -11.05
CA PRO A 445 10.22 13.74 -10.08
C PRO A 445 9.08 12.83 -9.64
N LEU A 446 9.41 11.62 -9.17
CA LEU A 446 8.44 10.59 -8.80
C LEU A 446 7.41 11.09 -7.78
N GLU A 447 7.84 11.86 -6.77
CA GLU A 447 6.98 12.39 -5.72
C GLU A 447 5.93 13.37 -6.27
N GLU A 448 6.29 14.16 -7.28
CA GLU A 448 5.35 15.06 -7.95
C GLU A 448 4.37 14.29 -8.85
N VAL A 449 4.85 13.25 -9.54
CA VAL A 449 3.97 12.37 -10.34
C VAL A 449 2.97 11.64 -9.45
N LEU A 450 3.38 11.15 -8.26
CA LEU A 450 2.46 10.50 -7.32
C LEU A 450 1.42 11.48 -6.75
N ASP A 451 1.80 12.72 -6.45
CA ASP A 451 0.85 13.76 -6.05
C ASP A 451 -0.15 14.07 -7.17
N ASN A 452 0.34 14.16 -8.42
CA ASN A 452 -0.49 14.38 -9.58
C ASN A 452 -1.45 13.20 -9.82
N ASP A 453 -1.02 11.95 -9.66
CA ASP A 453 -1.88 10.78 -9.78
C ASP A 453 -3.02 10.84 -8.74
N PHE A 454 -2.71 11.29 -7.53
CA PHE A 454 -3.72 11.43 -6.48
C PHE A 454 -4.76 12.51 -6.80
N LYS A 455 -4.35 13.63 -7.40
CA LYS A 455 -5.27 14.69 -7.85
C LYS A 455 -6.13 14.24 -9.02
N ILE A 456 -5.54 13.62 -10.05
CA ILE A 456 -6.30 13.06 -11.17
C ILE A 456 -7.28 11.97 -10.69
N THR A 457 -6.87 11.14 -9.74
CA THR A 457 -7.77 10.14 -9.12
C THR A 457 -9.00 10.78 -8.49
N GLN A 458 -8.84 11.87 -7.74
CA GLN A 458 -9.97 12.61 -7.16
C GLN A 458 -10.88 13.16 -8.27
N HIS A 459 -10.29 13.66 -9.36
CA HIS A 459 -11.06 14.09 -10.53
C HIS A 459 -11.93 12.97 -11.10
N PHE A 460 -11.36 11.78 -11.36
CA PHE A 460 -12.12 10.65 -11.87
C PHE A 460 -13.23 10.18 -10.91
N LEU A 461 -12.97 10.17 -9.60
CA LEU A 461 -13.95 9.71 -8.60
C LEU A 461 -15.11 10.69 -8.41
N TYR A 462 -14.82 12.00 -8.37
CA TYR A 462 -15.80 13.00 -7.93
C TYR A 462 -16.33 13.90 -9.04
N HIS A 463 -15.62 14.04 -10.16
CA HIS A 463 -15.95 14.99 -11.23
C HIS A 463 -16.26 14.32 -12.57
N THR A 464 -16.14 12.99 -12.67
CA THR A 464 -16.54 12.22 -13.86
C THR A 464 -17.41 11.02 -13.49
N ASP A 465 -18.15 10.48 -14.45
CA ASP A 465 -18.88 9.20 -14.32
C ASP A 465 -18.20 8.04 -15.08
N THR A 466 -17.11 8.32 -15.82
CA THR A 466 -16.44 7.36 -16.71
C THR A 466 -15.95 6.13 -15.97
N PHE A 467 -15.21 6.32 -14.87
CA PHE A 467 -14.66 5.20 -14.10
C PHE A 467 -15.76 4.32 -13.48
N GLU A 468 -16.77 4.94 -12.88
CA GLU A 468 -17.91 4.24 -12.28
C GLU A 468 -18.70 3.45 -13.35
N LYS A 469 -18.96 4.07 -14.50
CA LYS A 469 -19.62 3.45 -15.65
C LYS A 469 -18.81 2.27 -16.20
N GLY A 470 -17.52 2.45 -16.43
CA GLY A 470 -16.64 1.42 -16.98
C GLY A 470 -16.51 0.21 -16.06
N VAL A 471 -16.29 0.43 -14.76
CA VAL A 471 -16.26 -0.66 -13.76
C VAL A 471 -17.61 -1.38 -13.68
N THR A 472 -18.72 -0.62 -13.67
CA THR A 472 -20.06 -1.20 -13.60
C THR A 472 -20.38 -2.08 -14.80
N GLU A 473 -20.17 -1.59 -16.02
CA GLU A 473 -20.48 -2.33 -17.24
C GLU A 473 -19.55 -3.52 -17.44
N LEU A 474 -18.23 -3.32 -17.35
CA LEU A 474 -17.25 -4.35 -17.71
C LEU A 474 -16.98 -5.37 -16.61
N LEU A 475 -17.02 -4.97 -15.33
CA LEU A 475 -16.58 -5.84 -14.23
C LEU A 475 -17.73 -6.31 -13.33
N VAL A 476 -18.73 -5.45 -13.08
CA VAL A 476 -19.89 -5.81 -12.25
C VAL A 476 -20.92 -6.56 -13.08
N LYS A 477 -21.43 -5.95 -14.15
CA LYS A 477 -22.40 -6.56 -15.07
C LYS A 477 -21.76 -7.57 -16.02
N LYS A 478 -20.44 -7.48 -16.25
CA LYS A 478 -19.70 -8.30 -17.21
C LYS A 478 -20.30 -8.21 -18.63
N ASN A 479 -20.75 -7.01 -19.00
CA ASN A 479 -21.41 -6.72 -20.26
C ASN A 479 -20.41 -6.81 -21.42
N LYS A 480 -20.40 -7.94 -22.13
CA LYS A 480 -19.48 -8.19 -23.26
C LYS A 480 -19.79 -7.34 -24.50
N SER A 481 -20.99 -6.76 -24.59
CA SER A 481 -21.39 -5.89 -25.72
C SER A 481 -21.26 -4.41 -25.39
N PHE A 482 -20.78 -4.06 -24.20
CA PHE A 482 -20.51 -2.67 -23.84
C PHE A 482 -19.49 -2.06 -24.80
N LYS A 483 -19.82 -0.89 -25.33
CA LYS A 483 -18.94 -0.05 -26.13
C LYS A 483 -19.00 1.37 -25.56
N TRP A 484 -17.84 2.00 -25.44
CA TRP A 484 -17.76 3.43 -25.17
C TRP A 484 -18.49 4.18 -26.30
N SER A 485 -19.33 5.16 -25.94
CA SER A 485 -20.31 5.73 -26.85
C SER A 485 -19.71 6.92 -27.57
N SER A 486 -19.53 6.81 -28.90
CA SER A 486 -18.94 7.88 -29.71
C SER A 486 -19.68 9.21 -29.58
N ALA A 487 -21.01 9.26 -29.47
CA ALA A 487 -21.77 10.51 -29.50
C ALA A 487 -21.73 11.38 -28.22
N ARG A 488 -21.50 10.80 -27.04
CA ARG A 488 -21.27 11.56 -25.79
C ARG A 488 -19.79 11.90 -25.58
N GLU A 489 -18.90 11.18 -26.27
CA GLU A 489 -17.44 11.32 -26.21
C GLU A 489 -16.87 12.08 -27.43
N SER A 490 -17.70 12.39 -28.43
CA SER A 490 -17.41 13.24 -29.59
C SER A 490 -17.90 14.68 -29.41
N GLY A 491 -18.58 14.99 -28.30
CA GLY A 491 -18.59 16.35 -27.80
C GLY A 491 -17.14 16.74 -27.58
N ASP A 492 -16.76 17.92 -28.09
CA ASP A 492 -15.39 18.42 -28.17
C ASP A 492 -14.44 17.75 -27.16
N LEU A 493 -13.38 17.08 -27.61
CA LEU A 493 -12.40 16.46 -26.68
C LEU A 493 -11.78 17.48 -25.71
N HIS A 494 -12.01 18.77 -25.98
CA HIS A 494 -11.73 19.94 -25.16
C HIS A 494 -12.88 20.41 -24.23
N ALA A 495 -14.00 19.70 -24.14
CA ALA A 495 -15.14 20.07 -23.31
C ALA A 495 -14.91 19.82 -21.80
N GLY A 496 -13.86 19.05 -21.46
CA GLY A 496 -13.39 18.87 -20.08
C GLY A 496 -12.25 19.84 -19.73
N PRO A 497 -11.96 20.02 -18.43
CA PRO A 497 -10.80 20.80 -17.99
C PRO A 497 -9.50 20.18 -18.51
N SER A 498 -8.50 21.01 -18.80
CA SER A 498 -7.15 20.53 -19.13
C SER A 498 -6.52 19.81 -17.94
N VAL A 499 -5.46 19.03 -18.17
CA VAL A 499 -4.69 18.41 -17.09
C VAL A 499 -4.13 19.47 -16.14
N GLU A 500 -3.68 20.60 -16.68
CA GLU A 500 -3.19 21.72 -15.88
C GLU A 500 -4.30 22.32 -15.00
N ASP A 501 -5.51 22.53 -15.54
CA ASP A 501 -6.66 23.01 -14.78
C ASP A 501 -7.03 22.06 -13.64
N ILE A 502 -6.99 20.74 -13.89
CA ILE A 502 -7.27 19.74 -12.85
C ILE A 502 -6.20 19.80 -11.76
N LEU A 503 -4.92 19.83 -12.13
CA LEU A 503 -3.81 19.72 -11.17
C LEU A 503 -3.56 21.00 -10.36
N THR A 504 -4.02 22.15 -10.86
CA THR A 504 -3.96 23.45 -10.17
C THR A 504 -5.21 23.74 -9.34
N ASN A 505 -6.24 22.88 -9.40
CA ASN A 505 -7.46 23.04 -8.62
C ASN A 505 -7.19 22.95 -7.12
N SER A 506 -7.35 24.08 -6.41
CA SER A 506 -7.12 24.20 -4.96
C SER A 506 -8.10 23.41 -4.10
N GLY A 507 -9.22 22.92 -4.67
CA GLY A 507 -10.18 22.07 -4.00
C GLY A 507 -9.76 20.60 -3.92
N LEU A 508 -8.73 20.17 -4.66
CA LEU A 508 -8.21 18.82 -4.59
C LEU A 508 -7.16 18.67 -3.50
N LEU A 509 -7.19 17.54 -2.80
CA LEU A 509 -6.21 17.21 -1.78
C LEU A 509 -4.86 16.88 -2.44
N SER A 510 -3.78 17.29 -1.78
CA SER A 510 -2.41 16.93 -2.14
C SER A 510 -1.84 15.96 -1.12
N ILE A 511 -1.05 15.00 -1.59
CA ILE A 511 -0.26 14.09 -0.74
C ILE A 511 1.21 14.48 -0.70
N ARG A 512 1.64 15.53 -1.43
CA ARG A 512 3.02 15.97 -1.52
C ARG A 512 3.71 16.13 -0.16
N GLY A 513 3.02 16.73 0.82
CA GLY A 513 3.56 16.91 2.18
C GLY A 513 3.71 15.62 3.00
N GLU A 514 3.11 14.51 2.57
CA GLU A 514 3.30 13.18 3.17
C GLU A 514 4.37 12.35 2.44
N LEU A 515 4.86 12.83 1.29
CA LEU A 515 5.91 12.21 0.47
C LEU A 515 7.30 12.83 0.71
N THR A 516 7.36 13.99 1.37
CA THR A 516 8.59 14.70 1.76
C THR A 516 8.82 14.56 3.25
#